data_AF-A0A3D1G4Z1-F1
#
_entry.id   AF-A0A3D1G4Z1-F1
#
_cell.length_a   1.000
_cell.length_b   1.000
_cell.length_c   1.000
_cell.angle_alpha   90.00
_cell.angle_beta   90.00
_cell.angle_gamma   90.00
#
_symmetry.space_group_name_H-M   'P 1'
#
loop_
_entity.id
_entity.type
_entity.pdbx_description
1 polymer ?
#
loop_
_entity_poly.entity_id
_entity_poly.type
_entity_poly.pdbx_seq_one_letter_code
_entity_poly.pdbx_strand_id
1 'polypeptide(L)'
;DGTSGSVMLMSGATPELDQTAAYQMLVDAGFAAETISSDKRNESLIEFAENGRIGDIPLSTLNTEEARDTAYDWLVLNRGLPPRVADDEMRSAIAAHVFYGVYDHPSPDVTSAASDVLAGINNKVMVYKLMDLALDGLSLASIYFLAAIGLAITFGVMRVINMAHGEFIMMGAYTGYVIQLIVPSYTISIMLAIPAAFGVTFLAGVLMERLVIRHLYKRPLETLLATFGISIALQQIAKNIFGTQARPLTSPSWLDGAFVVNDVLAISNIRIAIFCLGLLFLGLMLYVMTRTRFGLETRAVTQNPAMAASMGINPDRINMLT
;
A
#
# COMPACT_ATOMS: atom_id res chain seq x y z
N ASP A 1 27.18 -18.26 -13.22
CA ASP A 1 27.24 -17.07 -12.33
C ASP A 1 26.79 -15.85 -13.09
N GLY A 2 25.57 -15.34 -12.80
CA GLY A 2 24.98 -14.15 -13.42
C GLY A 2 25.71 -12.85 -13.07
N THR A 3 26.98 -12.78 -13.47
CA THR A 3 27.84 -11.63 -13.27
C THR A 3 27.66 -10.67 -14.43
N SER A 4 27.12 -9.50 -14.10
CA SER A 4 27.38 -8.21 -14.72
C SER A 4 27.10 -8.06 -16.22
N GLY A 5 26.35 -7.01 -16.56
CA GLY A 5 26.33 -6.42 -17.91
C GLY A 5 27.67 -5.80 -18.31
N SER A 6 28.79 -6.49 -18.06
CA SER A 6 30.04 -6.24 -18.75
C SER A 6 29.96 -6.92 -20.11
N VAL A 7 29.91 -6.13 -21.16
CA VAL A 7 30.26 -6.59 -22.51
C VAL A 7 31.66 -7.19 -22.40
N MET A 8 31.75 -8.52 -22.31
CA MET A 8 33.02 -9.20 -22.52
C MET A 8 33.39 -8.96 -23.98
N LEU A 9 34.24 -7.97 -24.23
CA LEU A 9 35.07 -8.00 -25.42
C LEU A 9 36.00 -9.19 -25.22
N MET A 10 35.63 -10.32 -25.82
CA MET A 10 36.40 -11.56 -25.75
C MET A 10 37.82 -11.29 -26.22
N SER A 11 38.76 -11.27 -25.27
CA SER A 11 40.18 -11.15 -25.61
C SER A 11 40.68 -12.52 -26.06
N GLY A 12 40.99 -12.65 -27.35
CA GLY A 12 42.07 -13.52 -27.83
C GLY A 12 41.96 -15.04 -27.59
N ALA A 13 40.76 -15.62 -27.59
CA ALA A 13 40.58 -17.06 -27.78
C ALA A 13 39.94 -17.34 -29.16
N THR A 14 40.06 -18.58 -29.64
CA THR A 14 39.45 -19.07 -30.89
C THR A 14 37.99 -18.59 -31.00
N PRO A 15 37.53 -18.12 -32.17
CA PRO A 15 36.14 -17.65 -32.33
C PRO A 15 35.17 -18.72 -31.81
N GLU A 16 34.33 -18.37 -30.83
CA GLU A 16 33.26 -19.27 -30.34
C GLU A 16 32.23 -19.57 -31.44
N LEU A 17 32.17 -18.71 -32.46
CA LEU A 17 31.29 -18.83 -33.62
C LEU A 17 32.12 -18.95 -34.90
N ASP A 18 31.96 -20.07 -35.61
CA ASP A 18 32.58 -20.27 -36.93
C ASP A 18 32.05 -19.24 -37.95
N GLN A 19 32.87 -18.85 -38.93
CA GLN A 19 32.48 -17.83 -39.93
C GLN A 19 31.26 -18.27 -40.74
N THR A 20 31.19 -19.55 -41.09
CA THR A 20 30.05 -20.15 -41.80
C THR A 20 28.79 -20.09 -40.95
N ALA A 21 28.91 -20.42 -39.65
CA ALA A 21 27.80 -20.37 -38.71
C ALA A 21 27.31 -18.94 -38.45
N ALA A 22 28.24 -17.98 -38.33
CA ALA A 22 27.93 -16.56 -38.17
C ALA A 22 27.18 -16.01 -39.38
N TYR A 23 27.63 -16.34 -40.59
CA TYR A 23 26.94 -15.94 -41.81
C TYR A 23 25.56 -16.59 -41.93
N GLN A 24 25.44 -17.88 -41.60
CA GLN A 24 24.15 -18.57 -41.60
C GLN A 24 23.15 -17.92 -40.64
N MET A 25 23.58 -17.49 -39.45
CA MET A 25 22.72 -16.73 -38.53
C MET A 25 22.23 -15.41 -39.13
N LEU A 26 23.05 -14.72 -39.93
CA LEU A 26 22.62 -13.53 -40.65
C LEU A 26 21.61 -13.85 -41.75
N VAL A 27 21.78 -14.98 -42.46
CA VAL A 27 20.82 -15.45 -43.48
C VAL A 27 19.48 -15.81 -42.83
N ASP A 28 19.50 -16.58 -41.74
CA ASP A 28 18.30 -17.00 -41.01
C ASP A 28 17.51 -15.79 -40.45
N ALA A 29 18.23 -14.74 -40.04
CA ALA A 29 17.65 -13.48 -39.59
C ALA A 29 17.25 -12.51 -40.72
N GLY A 30 17.52 -12.88 -41.98
CA GLY A 30 17.20 -12.08 -43.17
C GLY A 30 18.13 -10.88 -43.43
N PHE A 31 19.29 -10.84 -42.76
CA PHE A 31 20.30 -9.79 -42.89
C PHE A 31 21.36 -10.08 -43.97
N ALA A 32 21.42 -11.30 -44.49
CA ALA A 32 22.35 -11.70 -45.56
C ALA A 32 21.67 -12.61 -46.60
N ALA A 33 22.23 -12.68 -47.81
CA ALA A 33 21.70 -13.50 -48.90
C ALA A 33 22.09 -14.98 -48.71
N GLU A 34 21.16 -15.89 -49.04
CA GLU A 34 21.41 -17.34 -48.99
C GLU A 34 22.52 -17.72 -49.96
N THR A 35 23.54 -18.43 -49.45
CA THR A 35 24.70 -18.88 -50.22
C THR A 35 24.63 -20.38 -50.48
N ILE A 36 25.33 -20.81 -51.52
CA ILE A 36 25.50 -22.20 -51.93
C ILE A 36 26.76 -22.76 -51.28
N SER A 37 26.65 -23.94 -50.65
CA SER A 37 27.81 -24.59 -50.05
C SER A 37 28.84 -25.02 -51.11
N SER A 38 30.11 -25.17 -50.69
CA SER A 38 31.19 -25.64 -51.57
C SER A 38 30.86 -27.00 -52.22
N ASP A 39 30.13 -27.86 -51.53
CA ASP A 39 29.66 -29.15 -52.05
C ASP A 39 28.63 -28.97 -53.17
N LYS A 40 27.61 -28.14 -52.98
CA LYS A 40 26.60 -27.84 -54.02
C LYS A 40 27.21 -27.14 -55.23
N ARG A 41 28.19 -26.26 -55.01
CA ARG A 41 29.00 -25.64 -56.08
C ARG A 41 29.73 -26.70 -56.88
N ASN A 42 30.41 -27.64 -56.22
CA ASN A 42 31.12 -28.75 -56.86
C ASN A 42 30.17 -29.68 -57.64
N GLU A 43 29.00 -30.02 -57.09
CA GLU A 43 27.96 -30.79 -57.79
C GLU A 43 27.50 -30.08 -59.06
N SER A 44 27.27 -28.77 -58.99
CA SER A 44 26.90 -27.97 -60.16
C SER A 44 28.01 -27.95 -61.22
N LEU A 45 29.28 -27.86 -60.82
CA LEU A 45 30.41 -27.92 -61.76
C LEU A 45 30.47 -29.28 -62.47
N ILE A 46 30.12 -30.37 -61.80
CA ILE A 46 30.06 -31.72 -62.39
C ILE A 46 28.88 -31.81 -63.36
N GLU A 47 27.71 -31.27 -63.00
CA GLU A 47 26.51 -31.29 -63.84
C GLU A 47 26.70 -30.53 -65.15
N PHE A 48 27.36 -29.37 -65.12
CA PHE A 48 27.54 -28.49 -66.28
C PHE A 48 28.88 -28.70 -67.03
N ALA A 49 29.62 -29.76 -66.71
CA ALA A 49 30.85 -30.12 -67.41
C ALA A 49 30.54 -30.85 -68.74
N GLU A 50 30.77 -30.18 -69.87
CA GLU A 50 30.56 -30.74 -71.20
C GLU A 50 31.92 -30.92 -71.92
N ASN A 51 32.17 -32.11 -72.48
CA ASN A 51 33.38 -32.42 -73.27
C ASN A 51 34.72 -32.07 -72.56
N GLY A 52 34.78 -32.24 -71.24
CA GLY A 52 36.01 -31.99 -70.46
C GLY A 52 36.30 -30.51 -70.19
N ARG A 53 35.31 -29.62 -70.39
CA ARG A 53 35.41 -28.18 -70.15
C ARG A 53 34.13 -27.63 -69.51
N ILE A 54 34.26 -26.48 -68.86
CA ILE A 54 33.14 -25.64 -68.42
C ILE A 54 33.30 -24.31 -69.17
N GLY A 55 32.56 -24.14 -70.26
CA GLY A 55 32.79 -23.05 -71.21
C GLY A 55 34.21 -23.11 -71.80
N ASP A 56 34.99 -22.05 -71.62
CA ASP A 56 36.38 -21.95 -72.07
C ASP A 56 37.40 -22.46 -71.04
N ILE A 57 36.97 -22.96 -69.88
CA ILE A 57 37.85 -23.41 -68.79
C ILE A 57 38.04 -24.93 -68.84
N PRO A 58 39.26 -25.47 -69.03
CA PRO A 58 39.52 -26.91 -68.98
C PRO A 58 39.31 -27.49 -67.57
N LEU A 59 38.72 -28.69 -67.46
CA LEU A 59 38.59 -29.36 -66.15
C LEU A 59 39.94 -29.63 -65.48
N SER A 60 41.01 -29.77 -66.27
CA SER A 60 42.37 -30.01 -65.77
C SER A 60 42.94 -28.85 -64.95
N THR A 61 42.40 -27.64 -65.08
CA THR A 61 42.82 -26.46 -64.30
C THR A 61 42.02 -26.27 -63.01
N LEU A 62 41.02 -27.11 -62.71
CA LEU A 62 40.15 -27.00 -61.55
C LEU A 62 40.68 -27.72 -60.29
N ASN A 63 42.00 -27.87 -60.19
CA ASN A 63 42.65 -28.54 -59.06
C ASN A 63 42.71 -27.69 -57.79
N THR A 64 42.47 -26.38 -57.88
CA THR A 64 42.39 -25.46 -56.74
C THR A 64 40.95 -24.99 -56.48
N GLU A 65 40.64 -24.60 -55.25
CA GLU A 65 39.34 -24.01 -54.87
C GLU A 65 39.03 -22.75 -55.68
N GLU A 66 40.01 -21.86 -55.82
CA GLU A 66 39.89 -20.61 -56.57
C GLU A 66 39.57 -20.83 -58.07
N ALA A 67 40.12 -21.89 -58.67
CA ALA A 67 39.81 -22.24 -60.05
C ALA A 67 38.39 -22.79 -60.19
N ARG A 68 37.91 -23.57 -59.21
CA ARG A 68 36.52 -24.06 -59.16
C ARG A 68 35.53 -22.92 -58.97
N ASP A 69 35.86 -21.97 -58.12
CA ASP A 69 35.09 -20.74 -57.89
C ASP A 69 34.96 -19.88 -59.14
N THR A 70 36.08 -19.66 -59.84
CA THR A 70 36.09 -18.89 -61.10
C THR A 70 35.25 -19.59 -62.18
N ALA A 71 35.33 -20.91 -62.27
CA ALA A 71 34.50 -21.69 -63.19
C ALA A 71 33.02 -21.65 -62.83
N TYR A 72 32.70 -21.58 -61.54
CA TYR A 72 31.33 -21.45 -61.07
C TYR A 72 30.77 -20.06 -61.35
N ASP A 73 31.55 -19.00 -61.13
CA ASP A 73 31.13 -17.62 -61.44
C ASP A 73 30.82 -17.43 -62.93
N TRP A 74 31.56 -18.12 -63.79
CA TRP A 74 31.26 -18.17 -65.22
C TRP A 74 29.89 -18.82 -65.48
N LEU A 75 29.55 -19.91 -64.79
CA LEU A 75 28.23 -20.55 -64.89
C LEU A 75 27.10 -19.66 -64.36
N VAL A 76 27.33 -18.91 -63.28
CA VAL A 76 26.36 -17.93 -62.76
C VAL A 76 26.03 -16.89 -63.82
N LEU A 77 27.05 -16.29 -64.47
CA LEU A 77 26.89 -15.26 -65.49
C LEU A 77 26.25 -15.77 -66.78
N ASN A 78 26.61 -16.98 -67.23
CA ASN A 78 26.24 -17.48 -68.56
C ASN A 78 25.07 -18.47 -68.56
N ARG A 79 24.79 -19.13 -67.44
CA ARG A 79 23.75 -20.17 -67.31
C ARG A 79 22.69 -19.85 -66.24
N GLY A 80 22.83 -18.72 -65.53
CA GLY A 80 21.81 -18.24 -64.59
C GLY A 80 21.74 -19.04 -63.29
N LEU A 81 22.86 -19.63 -62.84
CA LEU A 81 22.93 -20.28 -61.54
C LEU A 81 22.89 -19.24 -60.40
N PRO A 82 22.48 -19.60 -59.18
CA PRO A 82 22.52 -18.71 -58.02
C PRO A 82 23.95 -18.22 -57.77
N PRO A 83 24.17 -16.92 -57.51
CA PRO A 83 25.50 -16.40 -57.22
C PRO A 83 26.04 -16.99 -55.92
N ARG A 84 27.32 -17.36 -55.91
CA ARG A 84 28.04 -17.62 -54.65
C ARG A 84 28.36 -16.30 -53.98
N VAL A 85 28.43 -16.29 -52.66
CA VAL A 85 28.91 -15.14 -51.90
C VAL A 85 30.42 -15.30 -51.74
N ALA A 86 31.19 -14.28 -52.12
CA ALA A 86 32.64 -14.32 -51.96
C ALA A 86 33.04 -14.28 -50.48
N ASP A 87 34.15 -14.93 -50.11
CA ASP A 87 34.63 -14.96 -48.72
C ASP A 87 34.83 -13.55 -48.14
N ASP A 88 35.24 -12.59 -48.96
CA ASP A 88 35.42 -11.18 -48.57
C ASP A 88 34.08 -10.47 -48.31
N GLU A 89 33.03 -10.81 -49.06
CA GLU A 89 31.67 -10.31 -48.84
C GLU A 89 31.08 -10.90 -47.56
N MET A 90 31.29 -12.21 -47.33
CA MET A 90 30.89 -12.90 -46.11
C MET A 90 31.56 -12.26 -44.88
N ARG A 91 32.88 -12.02 -44.93
CA ARG A 91 33.62 -11.34 -43.85
C ARG A 91 33.13 -9.91 -43.62
N SER A 92 32.84 -9.17 -44.68
CA SER A 92 32.32 -7.80 -44.59
C SER A 92 30.92 -7.78 -43.96
N ALA A 93 30.05 -8.72 -44.32
CA ALA A 93 28.72 -8.87 -43.75
C ALA A 93 28.77 -9.23 -42.25
N ILE A 94 29.65 -10.17 -41.87
CA ILE A 94 29.88 -10.52 -40.46
C ILE A 94 30.44 -9.33 -39.69
N ALA A 95 31.44 -8.61 -40.23
CA ALA A 95 32.04 -7.46 -39.57
C ALA A 95 31.08 -6.26 -39.41
N ALA A 96 30.07 -6.16 -40.26
CA ALA A 96 29.03 -5.14 -40.16
C ALA A 96 28.00 -5.41 -39.05
N HIS A 97 27.99 -6.62 -38.46
CA HIS A 97 27.01 -7.04 -37.46
C HIS A 97 27.68 -7.43 -36.14
N VAL A 98 26.96 -7.18 -35.04
CA VAL A 98 27.41 -7.55 -33.70
C VAL A 98 26.66 -8.81 -33.27
N PHE A 99 27.41 -9.88 -33.04
CA PHE A 99 26.89 -11.12 -32.47
C PHE A 99 27.04 -11.04 -30.95
N TYR A 100 25.97 -11.32 -30.22
CA TYR A 100 25.99 -11.41 -28.77
C TYR A 100 25.31 -12.70 -28.32
N GLY A 101 25.91 -13.39 -27.36
CA GLY A 101 25.28 -14.53 -26.72
C GLY A 101 24.14 -14.06 -25.81
N VAL A 102 22.93 -14.56 -26.05
CA VAL A 102 21.82 -14.43 -25.11
C VAL A 102 21.79 -15.69 -24.26
N TYR A 103 22.19 -15.57 -23.00
CA TYR A 103 22.05 -16.67 -22.05
C TYR A 103 20.59 -16.77 -21.61
N ASP A 104 19.83 -17.70 -22.22
CA ASP A 104 18.40 -17.94 -21.94
C ASP A 104 18.15 -18.80 -20.67
N HIS A 105 19.20 -19.08 -19.90
CA HIS A 105 19.08 -19.81 -18.65
C HIS A 105 19.26 -18.86 -17.48
N PRO A 106 18.19 -18.53 -16.73
CA PRO A 106 18.33 -17.93 -15.42
C PRO A 106 19.24 -18.86 -14.64
N SER A 107 20.43 -18.40 -14.25
CA SER A 107 21.32 -19.20 -13.43
C SER A 107 20.50 -19.63 -12.20
N PRO A 108 20.23 -20.94 -12.02
CA PRO A 108 19.33 -21.41 -10.98
C PRO A 108 19.80 -20.97 -9.59
N ASP A 109 21.11 -20.80 -9.41
CA ASP A 109 21.73 -20.27 -8.20
C ASP A 109 21.39 -18.79 -7.96
N VAL A 110 21.39 -17.96 -9.00
CA VAL A 110 21.02 -16.54 -8.88
C VAL A 110 19.51 -16.39 -8.67
N THR A 111 18.70 -17.16 -9.39
CA THR A 111 17.24 -17.10 -9.27
C THR A 111 16.77 -17.64 -7.91
N SER A 112 17.36 -18.73 -7.42
CA SER A 112 17.07 -19.25 -6.08
C SER A 112 17.52 -18.28 -4.99
N ALA A 113 18.74 -17.75 -5.07
CA ALA A 113 19.23 -16.75 -4.11
C ALA A 113 18.35 -15.48 -4.09
N ALA A 114 17.94 -14.98 -5.26
CA ALA A 114 17.05 -13.83 -5.35
C ALA A 114 15.65 -14.13 -4.77
N SER A 115 15.11 -15.32 -5.02
CA SER A 115 13.84 -15.77 -4.46
C SER A 115 13.90 -15.88 -2.93
N ASP A 116 14.99 -16.43 -2.38
CA ASP A 116 15.18 -16.57 -0.93
C ASP A 116 15.29 -15.20 -0.23
N VAL A 117 16.03 -14.27 -0.84
CA VAL A 117 16.12 -12.88 -0.33
C VAL A 117 14.76 -12.20 -0.39
N LEU A 118 14.01 -12.34 -1.49
CA LEU A 118 12.68 -11.76 -1.62
C LEU A 118 11.70 -12.34 -0.60
N ALA A 119 11.72 -13.66 -0.37
CA ALA A 119 10.92 -14.31 0.65
C ALA A 119 11.25 -13.78 2.06
N GLY A 120 12.53 -13.58 2.36
CA GLY A 120 12.98 -12.97 3.61
C GLY A 120 12.47 -11.54 3.81
N ILE A 121 12.53 -10.71 2.76
CA ILE A 121 12.00 -9.34 2.78
C ILE A 121 10.48 -9.36 2.98
N ASN A 122 9.76 -10.17 2.21
CA ASN A 122 8.31 -10.28 2.30
C ASN A 122 7.83 -10.72 3.69
N ASN A 123 8.53 -11.66 4.33
CA ASN A 123 8.21 -12.07 5.69
C ASN A 123 8.38 -10.93 6.70
N LYS A 124 9.48 -10.16 6.61
CA LYS A 124 9.68 -8.98 7.48
C LYS A 124 8.61 -7.91 7.23
N VAL A 125 8.34 -7.60 5.97
CA VAL A 125 7.29 -6.64 5.57
C VAL A 125 5.93 -7.09 6.09
N MET A 126 5.60 -8.38 5.98
CA MET A 126 4.34 -8.95 6.47
C MET A 126 4.20 -8.78 7.98
N VAL A 127 5.24 -9.08 8.76
CA VAL A 127 5.22 -8.90 10.22
C VAL A 127 4.99 -7.43 10.58
N TYR A 128 5.72 -6.50 9.95
CA TYR A 128 5.53 -5.07 10.21
C TYR A 128 4.13 -4.58 9.81
N LYS A 129 3.59 -5.04 8.68
CA LYS A 129 2.21 -4.73 8.27
C LYS A 129 1.17 -5.26 9.24
N LEU A 130 1.36 -6.47 9.76
CA LEU A 130 0.46 -7.04 10.77
C LEU A 130 0.52 -6.24 12.07
N MET A 131 1.70 -5.79 12.49
CA MET A 131 1.85 -4.92 13.65
C MET A 131 1.17 -3.56 13.44
N ASP A 132 1.38 -2.95 12.28
CA ASP A 132 0.73 -1.68 11.91
C ASP A 132 -0.79 -1.81 11.96
N LEU A 133 -1.35 -2.85 11.32
CA LEU A 133 -2.78 -3.13 11.33
C LEU A 133 -3.33 -3.41 12.74
N ALA A 134 -2.58 -4.11 13.58
CA ALA A 134 -2.98 -4.38 14.96
C ALA A 134 -3.03 -3.09 15.79
N LEU A 135 -2.04 -2.20 15.63
CA LEU A 135 -1.99 -0.90 16.30
C LEU A 135 -3.11 0.03 15.82
N ASP A 136 -3.41 -0.02 14.52
CA ASP A 136 -4.54 0.68 13.91
C ASP A 136 -5.87 0.21 14.48
N GLY A 137 -6.05 -1.11 14.56
CA GLY A 137 -7.22 -1.72 15.19
C GLY A 137 -7.33 -1.33 16.67
N LEU A 138 -6.21 -1.28 17.40
CA LEU A 138 -6.18 -0.90 18.81
C LEU A 138 -6.52 0.58 19.04
N SER A 139 -6.04 1.47 18.16
CA SER A 139 -6.41 2.88 18.17
C SER A 139 -7.90 3.06 17.93
N LEU A 140 -8.46 2.39 16.92
CA LEU A 140 -9.89 2.45 16.62
C LEU A 140 -10.74 1.87 17.74
N ALA A 141 -10.31 0.75 18.34
CA ALA A 141 -10.93 0.16 19.52
C ALA A 141 -10.92 1.13 20.72
N SER A 142 -9.87 1.94 20.87
CA SER A 142 -9.76 2.93 21.95
C SER A 142 -10.76 4.08 21.79
N ILE A 143 -11.03 4.52 20.56
CA ILE A 143 -12.08 5.51 20.27
C ILE A 143 -13.44 4.95 20.69
N TYR A 144 -13.75 3.72 20.25
CA TYR A 144 -15.01 3.07 20.62
C TYR A 144 -15.11 2.79 22.11
N PHE A 145 -14.01 2.43 22.76
CA PHE A 145 -13.94 2.26 24.20
C PHE A 145 -14.28 3.56 24.94
N LEU A 146 -13.70 4.69 24.52
CA LEU A 146 -13.95 5.99 25.11
C LEU A 146 -15.40 6.46 24.90
N ALA A 147 -16.00 6.15 23.74
CA ALA A 147 -17.42 6.40 23.51
C ALA A 147 -18.32 5.49 24.37
N ALA A 148 -17.96 4.20 24.48
CA ALA A 148 -18.74 3.19 25.19
C ALA A 148 -18.68 3.36 26.71
N ILE A 149 -17.56 3.79 27.29
CA ILE A 149 -17.44 3.97 28.75
C ILE A 149 -18.44 5.03 29.24
N GLY A 150 -18.61 6.14 28.50
CA GLY A 150 -19.60 7.17 28.84
C GLY A 150 -21.04 6.62 28.79
N LEU A 151 -21.36 5.81 27.78
CA LEU A 151 -22.67 5.15 27.69
C LEU A 151 -22.87 4.15 28.84
N ALA A 152 -21.84 3.38 29.19
CA ALA A 152 -21.90 2.39 30.26
C ALA A 152 -22.16 3.04 31.63
N ILE A 153 -21.59 4.22 31.88
CA ILE A 153 -21.79 4.97 33.13
C ILE A 153 -23.21 5.52 33.19
N THR A 154 -23.63 6.26 32.17
CA THR A 154 -24.96 6.89 32.12
C THR A 154 -26.08 5.84 32.22
N PHE A 155 -25.96 4.73 31.48
CA PHE A 155 -26.90 3.62 31.57
C PHE A 155 -26.81 2.88 32.90
N GLY A 156 -25.59 2.63 33.41
CA GLY A 156 -25.36 1.91 34.65
C GLY A 156 -25.98 2.58 35.88
N VAL A 157 -26.03 3.92 35.89
CA VAL A 157 -26.60 4.70 37.00
C VAL A 157 -28.09 4.93 36.82
N MET A 158 -28.50 5.49 35.68
CA MET A 158 -29.89 5.93 35.50
C MET A 158 -30.82 4.81 35.04
N ARG A 159 -30.30 3.69 34.53
CA ARG A 159 -31.08 2.62 33.87
C ARG A 159 -32.00 3.13 32.75
N VAL A 160 -31.61 4.26 32.15
CA VAL A 160 -32.30 4.92 31.04
C VAL A 160 -31.43 4.80 29.79
N ILE A 161 -32.04 4.40 28.68
CA ILE A 161 -31.37 4.36 27.38
C ILE A 161 -31.33 5.79 26.82
N ASN A 162 -30.13 6.36 26.70
CA ASN A 162 -29.93 7.67 26.10
C ASN A 162 -29.49 7.53 24.63
N MET A 163 -30.41 7.76 23.69
CA MET A 163 -30.12 7.72 22.25
C MET A 163 -29.40 8.97 21.73
N ALA A 164 -29.33 10.04 22.52
CA ALA A 164 -28.63 11.29 22.16
C ALA A 164 -27.13 11.26 22.50
N HIS A 165 -26.59 10.13 23.00
CA HIS A 165 -25.19 10.02 23.42
C HIS A 165 -24.19 10.45 22.33
N GLY A 166 -24.41 10.03 21.08
CA GLY A 166 -23.57 10.42 19.95
C GLY A 166 -23.57 11.92 19.68
N GLU A 167 -24.68 12.61 19.97
CA GLU A 167 -24.80 14.06 19.77
C GLU A 167 -24.02 14.86 20.80
N PHE A 168 -23.82 14.31 22.01
CA PHE A 168 -22.91 14.92 22.99
C PHE A 168 -21.45 14.81 22.54
N ILE A 169 -21.05 13.68 21.94
CA ILE A 169 -19.71 13.54 21.34
C ILE A 169 -19.54 14.56 20.19
N MET A 170 -20.56 14.67 19.33
CA MET A 170 -20.59 15.65 18.24
C MET A 170 -20.48 17.10 18.75
N MET A 171 -21.22 17.45 19.81
CA MET A 171 -21.17 18.77 20.43
C MET A 171 -19.79 19.09 21.00
N GLY A 172 -19.11 18.12 21.60
CA GLY A 172 -17.73 18.26 22.04
C GLY A 172 -16.77 18.54 20.87
N ALA A 173 -16.91 17.81 19.76
CA ALA A 173 -16.10 18.02 18.56
C ALA A 173 -16.32 19.42 17.95
N TYR A 174 -17.57 19.86 17.81
CA TYR A 174 -17.87 21.20 17.29
C TYR A 174 -17.44 22.32 18.24
N THR A 175 -17.44 22.09 19.56
CA THR A 175 -16.87 23.06 20.52
C THR A 175 -15.40 23.29 20.23
N GLY A 176 -14.63 22.23 19.95
CA GLY A 176 -13.25 22.35 19.50
C GLY A 176 -13.10 23.14 18.20
N TYR A 177 -13.99 22.91 17.23
CA TYR A 177 -13.98 23.61 15.95
C TYR A 177 -14.23 25.11 16.13
N VAL A 178 -15.24 25.48 16.92
CA VAL A 178 -15.55 26.88 17.23
C VAL A 178 -14.37 27.56 17.92
N ILE A 179 -13.69 26.88 18.84
CA ILE A 179 -12.51 27.44 19.52
C ILE A 179 -11.35 27.64 18.54
N GLN A 180 -11.15 26.75 17.57
CA GLN A 180 -10.15 26.92 16.51
C GLN A 180 -10.44 28.12 15.60
N LEU A 181 -11.70 28.50 15.41
CA LEU A 181 -12.05 29.71 14.65
C LEU A 181 -11.68 31.00 15.40
N ILE A 182 -11.67 30.96 16.74
CA ILE A 182 -11.41 32.13 17.59
C ILE A 182 -9.92 32.22 17.96
N VAL A 183 -9.26 31.08 18.17
CA VAL A 183 -7.87 31.00 18.62
C VAL A 183 -6.97 30.58 17.46
N PRO A 184 -6.09 31.47 16.94
CA PRO A 184 -5.23 31.17 15.78
C PRO A 184 -4.18 30.09 16.05
N SER A 185 -3.80 29.88 17.33
CA SER A 185 -2.80 28.87 17.70
C SER A 185 -3.46 27.51 17.91
N TYR A 186 -3.17 26.55 17.04
CA TYR A 186 -3.71 25.18 17.11
C TYR A 186 -3.36 24.44 18.42
N THR A 187 -2.21 24.75 19.03
CA THR A 187 -1.80 24.15 20.31
C THR A 187 -2.59 24.71 21.48
N ILE A 188 -2.82 26.02 21.50
CA ILE A 188 -3.61 26.67 22.56
C ILE A 188 -5.09 26.32 22.38
N SER A 189 -5.56 26.25 21.14
CA SER A 189 -6.95 25.92 20.83
C SER A 189 -7.32 24.54 21.36
N ILE A 190 -6.46 23.51 21.21
CA ILE A 190 -6.78 22.17 21.73
C ILE A 190 -6.79 22.12 23.27
N MET A 191 -5.88 22.86 23.91
CA MET A 191 -5.84 22.93 25.38
C MET A 191 -7.05 23.63 25.97
N LEU A 192 -7.59 24.64 25.27
CA LEU A 192 -8.84 25.29 25.67
C LEU A 192 -10.08 24.49 25.26
N ALA A 193 -10.01 23.80 24.12
CA ALA A 193 -11.11 23.01 23.57
C ALA A 193 -11.50 21.84 24.48
N ILE A 194 -10.53 21.14 25.09
CA ILE A 194 -10.84 19.99 25.95
C ILE A 194 -11.71 20.42 27.15
N PRO A 195 -11.30 21.36 28.03
CA PRO A 195 -12.14 21.81 29.14
C PRO A 195 -13.46 22.44 28.69
N ALA A 196 -13.44 23.22 27.60
CA ALA A 196 -14.65 23.84 27.08
C ALA A 196 -15.66 22.80 26.55
N ALA A 197 -15.19 21.76 25.86
CA ALA A 197 -16.03 20.66 25.39
C ALA A 197 -16.66 19.91 26.58
N PHE A 198 -15.90 19.65 27.64
CA PHE A 198 -16.47 19.10 28.88
C PHE A 198 -17.51 20.03 29.50
N GLY A 199 -17.25 21.34 29.55
CA GLY A 199 -18.20 22.31 30.10
C GLY A 199 -19.51 22.41 29.30
N VAL A 200 -19.41 22.48 27.97
CA VAL A 200 -20.57 22.57 27.06
C VAL A 200 -21.39 21.29 27.10
N THR A 201 -20.74 20.12 27.03
CA THR A 201 -21.45 18.83 27.08
C THR A 201 -22.05 18.56 28.45
N PHE A 202 -21.37 18.91 29.55
CA PHE A 202 -21.92 18.85 30.90
C PHE A 202 -23.17 19.74 31.04
N LEU A 203 -23.10 20.99 30.58
CA LEU A 203 -24.24 21.89 30.62
C LEU A 203 -25.42 21.34 29.81
N ALA A 204 -25.16 20.83 28.60
CA ALA A 204 -26.19 20.22 27.77
C ALA A 204 -26.79 18.96 28.42
N GLY A 205 -25.98 18.14 29.09
CA GLY A 205 -26.44 16.98 29.85
C GLY A 205 -27.35 17.36 31.01
N VAL A 206 -26.96 18.36 31.81
CA VAL A 206 -27.77 18.90 32.92
C VAL A 206 -29.09 19.50 32.40
N LEU A 207 -29.05 20.22 31.28
CA LEU A 207 -30.27 20.76 30.65
C LEU A 207 -31.20 19.63 30.19
N MET A 208 -30.67 18.58 29.56
CA MET A 208 -31.43 17.42 29.13
C MET A 208 -32.05 16.68 30.33
N GLU A 209 -31.27 16.49 31.40
CA GLU A 209 -31.73 15.85 32.64
C GLU A 209 -32.90 16.63 33.24
N ARG A 210 -32.72 17.93 33.49
CA ARG A 210 -33.74 18.76 34.15
C ARG A 210 -35.00 18.96 33.33
N LEU A 211 -34.85 19.19 32.02
CA LEU A 211 -35.99 19.53 31.17
C LEU A 211 -36.77 18.30 30.76
N VAL A 212 -36.10 17.17 30.52
CA VAL A 212 -36.74 16.01 29.89
C VAL A 212 -36.65 14.77 30.77
N ILE A 213 -35.45 14.28 31.08
CA ILE A 213 -35.29 12.95 31.71
C ILE A 213 -35.96 12.90 33.09
N ARG A 214 -35.84 13.97 33.89
CA ARG A 214 -36.41 14.02 35.24
C ARG A 214 -37.92 13.81 35.28
N HIS A 215 -38.63 14.28 34.26
CA HIS A 215 -40.08 14.15 34.17
C HIS A 215 -40.53 12.73 33.74
N LEU A 216 -39.62 11.95 33.14
CA LEU A 216 -39.92 10.68 32.48
C LEU A 216 -39.26 9.45 33.16
N TYR A 217 -38.54 9.60 34.28
CA TYR A 217 -37.82 8.51 34.95
C TYR A 217 -38.65 7.23 35.20
N LYS A 218 -39.95 7.36 35.46
CA LYS A 218 -40.85 6.22 35.73
C LYS A 218 -41.34 5.52 34.45
N ARG A 219 -40.93 5.98 33.26
CA ARG A 219 -41.47 5.60 31.96
C ARG A 219 -40.32 5.38 30.96
N PRO A 220 -39.67 4.21 30.99
CA PRO A 220 -38.44 3.95 30.23
C PRO A 220 -38.62 4.05 28.71
N LEU A 221 -39.77 3.58 28.17
CA LEU A 221 -40.07 3.68 26.74
C LEU A 221 -40.26 5.14 26.29
N GLU A 222 -40.92 5.95 27.09
CA GLU A 222 -41.10 7.39 26.80
C GLU A 222 -39.76 8.11 26.84
N THR A 223 -38.86 7.72 27.75
CA THR A 223 -37.53 8.34 27.85
C THR A 223 -36.66 8.01 26.64
N LEU A 224 -36.76 6.78 26.11
CA LEU A 224 -36.08 6.40 24.87
C LEU A 224 -36.61 7.25 23.70
N LEU A 225 -37.93 7.37 23.55
CA LEU A 225 -38.53 8.18 22.48
C LEU A 225 -38.13 9.66 22.60
N ALA A 226 -38.12 10.20 23.81
CA ALA A 226 -37.73 11.58 24.08
C ALA A 226 -36.26 11.84 23.74
N THR A 227 -35.34 10.97 24.17
CA THR A 227 -33.91 11.11 23.86
C THR A 227 -33.62 10.90 22.37
N PHE A 228 -34.39 10.06 21.68
CA PHE A 228 -34.33 9.95 20.22
C PHE A 228 -34.80 11.24 19.53
N GLY A 229 -35.91 11.83 19.98
CA GLY A 229 -36.39 13.12 19.47
C GLY A 229 -35.38 14.25 19.69
N ILE A 230 -34.75 14.30 20.87
CA ILE A 230 -33.67 15.27 21.15
C ILE A 230 -32.47 15.01 20.25
N SER A 231 -32.10 13.75 20.01
CA SER A 231 -31.01 13.40 19.10
C SER A 231 -31.24 13.99 17.71
N ILE A 232 -32.44 13.78 17.13
CA ILE A 232 -32.82 14.38 15.84
C ILE A 232 -32.76 15.91 15.89
N ALA A 233 -33.28 16.53 16.95
CA ALA A 233 -33.27 17.98 17.09
C ALA A 233 -31.83 18.53 17.13
N LEU A 234 -30.94 17.91 17.91
CA LEU A 234 -29.52 18.29 18.01
C LEU A 234 -28.79 18.12 16.68
N GLN A 235 -29.03 17.02 15.97
CA GLN A 235 -28.48 16.81 14.62
C GLN A 235 -28.91 17.93 13.66
N GLN A 236 -30.19 18.32 13.68
CA GLN A 236 -30.69 19.35 12.78
C GLN A 236 -30.20 20.74 13.15
N ILE A 237 -30.08 21.05 14.44
CA ILE A 237 -29.46 22.29 14.93
C ILE A 237 -28.00 22.36 14.47
N ALA A 238 -27.23 21.28 14.65
CA ALA A 238 -25.84 21.24 14.21
C ALA A 238 -25.72 21.38 12.69
N LYS A 239 -26.57 20.72 11.91
CA LYS A 239 -26.60 20.86 10.44
C LYS A 239 -26.95 22.27 9.99
N ASN A 240 -27.85 22.97 10.70
CA ASN A 240 -28.21 24.35 10.39
C ASN A 240 -27.05 25.31 10.66
N ILE A 241 -26.36 25.13 11.80
CA ILE A 241 -25.25 26.01 12.21
C ILE A 241 -23.96 25.74 11.40
N PHE A 242 -23.57 24.48 11.24
CA PHE A 242 -22.26 24.10 10.70
C PHE A 242 -22.29 23.63 9.24
N GLY A 243 -23.48 23.29 8.73
CA GLY A 243 -23.71 22.68 7.42
C GLY A 243 -23.75 21.14 7.49
N THR A 244 -23.90 20.52 6.32
CA THR A 244 -23.96 19.05 6.18
C THR A 244 -22.59 18.40 5.98
N GLN A 245 -21.56 19.18 5.68
CA GLN A 245 -20.19 18.70 5.49
C GLN A 245 -19.47 18.58 6.82
N ALA A 246 -18.67 17.52 6.97
CA ALA A 246 -17.79 17.36 8.12
C ALA A 246 -16.76 18.52 8.15
N ARG A 247 -16.67 19.20 9.30
CA ARG A 247 -15.67 20.23 9.55
C ARG A 247 -14.42 19.58 10.14
N PRO A 248 -13.29 19.49 9.40
CA PRO A 248 -12.09 18.88 9.94
C PRO A 248 -11.52 19.75 11.07
N LEU A 249 -11.07 19.09 12.14
CA LEU A 249 -10.29 19.74 13.19
C LEU A 249 -8.82 19.70 12.78
N THR A 250 -8.16 20.84 12.68
CA THR A 250 -6.73 20.89 12.33
C THR A 250 -5.90 20.52 13.56
N SER A 251 -5.02 19.53 13.40
CA SER A 251 -4.06 19.11 14.42
C SER A 251 -2.95 20.15 14.59
N PRO A 252 -2.47 20.40 15.82
CA PRO A 252 -1.21 21.10 16.02
C PRO A 252 -0.03 20.26 15.49
N SER A 253 1.09 20.93 15.18
CA SER A 253 2.25 20.32 14.53
C SER A 253 2.84 19.09 15.24
N TRP A 254 2.71 18.99 16.57
CA TRP A 254 3.17 17.84 17.34
C TRP A 254 2.26 16.61 17.20
N LEU A 255 0.99 16.79 16.79
CA LEU A 255 0.05 15.71 16.49
C LEU A 255 -0.01 15.35 15.01
N ASP A 256 0.37 16.27 14.11
CA ASP A 256 0.17 16.12 12.66
C ASP A 256 1.10 15.08 12.00
N GLY A 257 2.15 14.65 12.71
CA GLY A 257 3.15 13.71 12.20
C GLY A 257 2.84 12.23 12.43
N ALA A 258 3.79 11.39 12.04
CA ALA A 258 3.82 9.97 12.34
C ALA A 258 5.15 9.60 13.01
N PHE A 259 5.07 8.70 13.97
CA PHE A 259 6.22 8.01 14.55
C PHE A 259 6.64 6.89 13.59
N VAL A 260 7.66 7.17 12.78
CA VAL A 260 8.20 6.24 11.79
C VAL A 260 9.25 5.36 12.46
N VAL A 261 8.98 4.05 12.52
CA VAL A 261 9.93 3.06 13.02
C VAL A 261 10.77 2.51 11.86
N ASN A 262 10.13 2.26 10.71
CA ASN A 262 10.75 1.79 9.47
C ASN A 262 9.86 2.18 8.28
N ASP A 263 10.30 1.96 7.04
CA ASP A 263 9.58 2.27 5.80
C ASP A 263 8.18 1.59 5.71
N VAL A 264 7.95 0.55 6.52
CA VAL A 264 6.70 -0.22 6.55
C VAL A 264 5.82 0.12 7.75
N LEU A 265 6.40 0.58 8.87
CA LEU A 265 5.68 0.81 10.13
C LEU A 265 5.77 2.28 10.52
N ALA A 266 4.68 3.00 10.30
CA ALA A 266 4.56 4.43 10.59
C ALA A 266 3.24 4.72 11.31
N ILE A 267 3.31 4.96 12.62
CA ILE A 267 2.12 5.14 13.45
C ILE A 267 1.82 6.63 13.54
N SER A 268 0.64 7.07 13.11
CA SER A 268 0.23 8.49 13.27
C SER A 268 0.22 8.90 14.74
N ASN A 269 0.78 10.07 15.05
CA ASN A 269 0.84 10.60 16.42
C ASN A 269 -0.56 10.80 17.03
N ILE A 270 -1.57 11.09 16.19
CA ILE A 270 -2.97 11.19 16.62
C ILE A 270 -3.47 9.85 17.19
N ARG A 271 -3.11 8.72 16.57
CA ARG A 271 -3.54 7.38 17.01
C ARG A 271 -2.94 7.03 18.37
N ILE A 272 -1.65 7.32 18.55
CA ILE A 272 -0.95 7.15 19.83
C ILE A 272 -1.59 8.07 20.89
N ALA A 273 -1.85 9.33 20.56
CA ALA A 273 -2.47 10.28 21.48
C ALA A 273 -3.87 9.81 21.92
N ILE A 274 -4.70 9.32 21.00
CA ILE A 274 -6.03 8.79 21.33
C ILE A 274 -5.93 7.53 22.21
N PHE A 275 -5.00 6.61 21.90
CA PHE A 275 -4.77 5.44 22.73
C PHE A 275 -4.35 5.82 24.16
N CYS A 276 -3.37 6.72 24.30
CA CYS A 276 -2.93 7.24 25.59
C CYS A 276 -4.05 7.97 26.34
N LEU A 277 -4.85 8.78 25.63
CA LEU A 277 -6.00 9.46 26.21
C LEU A 277 -7.04 8.46 26.70
N GLY A 278 -7.32 7.40 25.93
CA GLY A 278 -8.22 6.32 26.32
C GLY A 278 -7.76 5.62 27.61
N LEU A 279 -6.47 5.28 27.70
CA LEU A 279 -5.88 4.72 28.93
C LEU A 279 -5.93 5.69 30.10
N LEU A 280 -5.68 6.98 29.87
CA LEU A 280 -5.78 8.02 30.88
C LEU A 280 -7.20 8.14 31.42
N PHE A 281 -8.20 8.19 30.55
CA PHE A 281 -9.62 8.24 30.94
C PHE A 281 -10.07 6.96 31.63
N LEU A 282 -9.59 5.80 31.19
CA LEU A 282 -9.81 4.54 31.87
C LEU A 282 -9.27 4.57 33.31
N GLY A 283 -8.00 4.97 33.46
CA GLY A 283 -7.35 5.09 34.77
C GLY A 283 -8.05 6.10 35.66
N LEU A 284 -8.41 7.26 35.12
CA LEU A 284 -9.17 8.30 35.82
C LEU A 284 -10.52 7.76 36.27
N MET A 285 -11.26 7.08 35.38
CA MET A 285 -12.58 6.54 35.68
C MET A 285 -12.51 5.44 36.75
N LEU A 286 -11.56 4.53 36.64
CA LEU A 286 -11.32 3.49 37.65
C LEU A 286 -10.98 4.12 39.00
N TYR A 287 -10.09 5.12 39.00
CA TYR A 287 -9.75 5.85 40.22
C TYR A 287 -10.97 6.53 40.84
N VAL A 288 -11.75 7.27 40.04
CA VAL A 288 -12.95 7.97 40.51
C VAL A 288 -13.97 6.97 41.06
N MET A 289 -14.25 5.87 40.35
CA MET A 289 -15.25 4.88 40.78
C MET A 289 -14.84 4.05 41.99
N THR A 290 -13.55 3.76 42.16
CA THR A 290 -13.08 2.87 43.23
C THR A 290 -12.55 3.61 44.46
N ARG A 291 -11.97 4.81 44.29
CA ARG A 291 -11.26 5.53 45.36
C ARG A 291 -11.95 6.80 45.84
N THR A 292 -12.95 7.32 45.13
CA THR A 292 -13.60 8.60 45.53
C THR A 292 -14.98 8.41 46.16
N ARG A 293 -15.40 9.40 46.95
CA ARG A 293 -16.75 9.46 47.53
C ARG A 293 -17.84 9.45 46.46
N PHE A 294 -17.63 10.15 45.34
CA PHE A 294 -18.55 10.15 44.22
C PHE A 294 -18.78 8.73 43.70
N GLY A 295 -17.72 7.94 43.48
CA GLY A 295 -17.85 6.55 43.07
C GLY A 295 -18.56 5.63 44.08
N LEU A 296 -18.43 5.92 45.38
CA LEU A 296 -19.18 5.21 46.42
C LEU A 296 -20.67 5.58 46.39
N GLU A 297 -20.97 6.87 46.34
CA GLU A 297 -22.33 7.41 46.30
C GLU A 297 -23.08 6.95 45.04
N THR A 298 -22.42 6.99 43.88
CA THR A 298 -22.96 6.49 42.61
C THR A 298 -23.31 5.00 42.69
N ARG A 299 -22.42 4.14 43.19
CA ARG A 299 -22.70 2.70 43.35
C ARG A 299 -23.81 2.40 44.37
N ALA A 300 -23.90 3.19 45.44
CA ALA A 300 -24.99 3.05 46.41
C ALA A 300 -26.35 3.38 45.76
N VAL A 301 -26.42 4.46 44.98
CA VAL A 301 -27.62 4.86 44.23
C VAL A 301 -27.99 3.83 43.17
N THR A 302 -27.03 3.26 42.43
CA THR A 302 -27.33 2.25 41.39
C THR A 302 -27.90 0.96 41.95
N GLN A 303 -27.51 0.58 43.17
CA GLN A 303 -27.99 -0.63 43.86
C GLN A 303 -29.39 -0.42 44.46
N ASN A 304 -29.58 0.63 45.27
CA ASN A 304 -30.86 0.94 45.89
C ASN A 304 -31.01 2.46 46.14
N PRO A 305 -31.64 3.21 45.21
CA PRO A 305 -31.81 4.65 45.34
C PRO A 305 -32.58 5.07 46.60
N ALA A 306 -33.58 4.28 47.02
CA ALA A 306 -34.42 4.59 48.17
C ALA A 306 -33.64 4.47 49.49
N MET A 307 -32.85 3.41 49.63
CA MET A 307 -31.99 3.25 50.81
C MET A 307 -30.87 4.29 50.84
N ALA A 308 -30.27 4.62 49.69
CA ALA A 308 -29.27 5.68 49.60
C ALA A 308 -29.82 7.05 50.04
N ALA A 309 -31.07 7.36 49.64
CA ALA A 309 -31.77 8.57 50.07
C ALA A 309 -31.98 8.62 51.59
N SER A 310 -32.35 7.50 52.22
CA SER A 310 -32.48 7.41 53.69
C SER A 310 -31.15 7.59 54.43
N MET A 311 -30.02 7.33 53.76
CA MET A 311 -28.66 7.51 54.30
C MET A 311 -28.08 8.91 54.01
N GLY A 312 -28.90 9.85 53.51
CA GLY A 312 -28.52 11.25 53.28
C GLY A 312 -27.84 11.53 51.93
N ILE A 313 -27.78 10.55 51.02
CA ILE A 313 -27.28 10.75 49.65
C ILE A 313 -28.45 11.21 48.79
N ASN A 314 -28.32 12.34 48.08
CA ASN A 314 -29.37 12.82 47.18
C ASN A 314 -29.26 12.13 45.80
N PRO A 315 -30.16 11.19 45.43
CA PRO A 315 -30.04 10.45 44.17
C PRO A 315 -30.19 11.34 42.94
N ASP A 316 -31.05 12.37 43.00
CA ASP A 316 -31.25 13.32 41.90
C ASP A 316 -29.95 14.09 41.60
N ARG A 317 -29.22 14.50 42.65
CA ARG A 317 -27.94 15.20 42.47
C ARG A 317 -26.87 14.29 41.86
N ILE A 318 -26.84 13.02 42.25
CA ILE A 318 -25.90 12.04 41.69
C ILE A 318 -26.21 11.80 40.22
N ASN A 319 -27.46 11.58 39.85
CA ASN A 319 -27.88 11.40 38.45
C ASN A 319 -27.56 12.61 37.56
N MET A 320 -27.60 13.83 38.11
CA MET A 320 -27.22 15.05 37.40
C MET A 320 -25.70 15.19 37.18
N LEU A 321 -24.89 14.60 38.06
CA LEU A 321 -23.42 14.68 38.01
C LEU A 321 -22.78 13.54 37.20
N THR A 322 -23.53 12.47 36.94
CA THR A 322 -23.11 11.29 36.16
C THR A 322 -23.46 11.44 34.69
#